data_AF-A0A7T0WHX2-F1
#
_entry.id   AF-A0A7T0WHX2-F1
#
_cell.length_a   1.000
_cell.length_b   1.000
_cell.length_c   1.000
_cell.angle_alpha   90.00
_cell.angle_beta   90.00
_cell.angle_gamma   90.00
#
_symmetry.space_group_name_H-M   'P 1'
#
loop_
_entity.id
_entity.type
_entity.pdbx_description
1 polymer ?
#
loop_
_entity_poly.entity_id
_entity_poly.type
_entity_poly.pdbx_seq_one_letter_code
_entity_poly.pdbx_strand_id
1 'polypeptide(L)'
;MKHTQLAWLIALSLGLAACGGSSSDSSTDVDTGVGTDDSTDSGTDDTDSGTDDTSNEEGSIYGPFSTGTTSEPVAVYFDLDTQSQVTLTDEEAASDTQWDIGFKRTSVFLNTHQETPVSLYFTGNNADFFDDEGNAIADSFLNATVDSELDDYLAVSASDIPDDTEFSTDSDSQVIGTTFYNYDTTTHVVSAAEDVYYIVSSDDNYTKFNVTDIVTEGYGMGEISLTVMHQSVLDGQTEFAEAVTVTANLVGCTEPAYIDFDLQQAVTADDAWDITIPCSDGAGEFAINLADDALVLRTDADTYSGVDEAAAAYYGFSSETVSEYAITENNWYYYDSTTHLLYSQFGVYLIKAGDTVFKMQITSYYDEEGTSGSYSFRSDALSAE
;
A
#
# COMPACT_ATOMS: atom_id res chain seq x y z
N MET A 1 40.46 6.85 -30.22
CA MET A 1 41.03 5.69 -29.50
C MET A 1 40.95 5.96 -28.02
N LYS A 2 39.94 5.39 -27.36
CA LYS A 2 39.89 5.02 -25.94
C LYS A 2 38.57 4.26 -25.74
N HIS A 3 38.65 3.27 -24.87
CA HIS A 3 37.98 1.99 -24.98
C HIS A 3 36.54 1.99 -24.47
N THR A 4 35.66 1.44 -25.29
CA THR A 4 34.36 0.88 -24.91
C THR A 4 34.58 -0.40 -24.09
N GLN A 5 33.98 -0.49 -22.90
CA GLN A 5 33.75 -1.77 -22.24
C GLN A 5 32.28 -1.91 -21.90
N LEU A 6 31.68 -2.83 -22.67
CA LEU A 6 30.33 -3.35 -22.57
C LEU A 6 30.40 -4.54 -21.60
N ALA A 7 29.78 -4.44 -20.42
CA ALA A 7 29.68 -5.56 -19.49
C ALA A 7 28.38 -6.31 -19.75
N TRP A 8 28.51 -7.52 -20.31
CA TRP A 8 27.45 -8.51 -20.42
C TRP A 8 27.25 -9.19 -19.06
N LEU A 9 26.03 -9.17 -18.52
CA LEU A 9 25.64 -10.08 -17.45
C LEU A 9 25.32 -11.45 -18.06
N ILE A 10 26.08 -12.46 -17.67
CA ILE A 10 25.84 -13.87 -17.99
C ILE A 10 25.02 -14.47 -16.84
N ALA A 11 23.81 -14.94 -17.16
CA ALA A 11 22.98 -15.75 -16.27
C ALA A 11 23.64 -17.12 -16.06
N LEU A 12 23.78 -17.53 -14.80
CA LEU A 12 24.21 -18.88 -14.41
C LEU A 12 22.98 -19.64 -13.89
N SER A 13 22.47 -20.56 -14.71
CA SER A 13 21.46 -21.55 -14.31
C SER A 13 22.15 -22.77 -13.72
N LEU A 14 21.83 -23.12 -12.47
CA LEU A 14 22.13 -24.43 -11.90
C LEU A 14 20.84 -25.23 -11.76
N GLY A 15 20.63 -26.16 -12.69
CA GLY A 15 19.66 -27.24 -12.52
C GLY A 15 20.27 -28.37 -11.69
N LEU A 16 19.60 -28.78 -10.62
CA LEU A 16 19.86 -30.07 -9.99
C LEU A 16 18.83 -31.09 -10.50
N ALA A 17 19.34 -32.06 -11.25
CA ALA A 17 18.63 -33.29 -11.58
C ALA A 17 18.93 -34.34 -10.50
N ALA A 18 17.87 -34.90 -9.88
CA ALA A 18 17.96 -36.09 -9.05
C ALA A 18 17.41 -37.31 -9.81
N CYS A 19 18.32 -38.10 -10.38
CA CYS A 19 18.10 -39.54 -10.62
C CYS A 19 18.44 -40.26 -9.31
N GLY A 20 17.61 -41.14 -8.75
CA GLY A 20 17.16 -42.39 -9.36
C GLY A 20 18.14 -43.51 -9.00
N GLY A 21 18.00 -44.08 -7.80
CA GLY A 21 18.83 -45.17 -7.29
C GLY A 21 17.99 -46.40 -6.93
N SER A 22 18.09 -47.44 -7.75
CA SER A 22 17.50 -48.77 -7.55
C SER A 22 18.60 -49.75 -7.13
N SER A 23 18.35 -50.61 -6.13
CA SER A 23 19.08 -51.88 -5.95
C SER A 23 18.32 -52.85 -5.03
N SER A 24 17.72 -53.84 -5.69
CA SER A 24 17.75 -55.30 -5.42
C SER A 24 17.27 -55.88 -4.09
N ASP A 25 16.16 -56.61 -4.23
CA ASP A 25 15.71 -57.80 -3.49
C ASP A 25 16.81 -58.78 -3.06
N SER A 26 16.69 -59.29 -1.84
CA SER A 26 17.05 -60.67 -1.52
C SER A 26 16.03 -61.27 -0.54
N SER A 27 15.27 -62.21 -1.05
CA SER A 27 14.33 -63.10 -0.38
C SER A 27 14.98 -63.99 0.68
N THR A 28 14.33 -64.13 1.84
CA THR A 28 14.30 -65.38 2.59
C THR A 28 12.91 -65.60 3.20
N ASP A 29 12.17 -66.51 2.58
CA ASP A 29 11.07 -67.24 3.21
C ASP A 29 11.58 -68.03 4.42
N VAL A 30 10.89 -67.90 5.56
CA VAL A 30 10.72 -68.98 6.52
C VAL A 30 9.27 -69.01 6.97
N ASP A 31 8.55 -69.95 6.35
CA ASP A 31 7.31 -70.57 6.82
C ASP A 31 7.54 -71.26 8.18
N THR A 32 6.62 -71.06 9.13
CA THR A 32 5.85 -72.12 9.82
C THR A 32 5.25 -71.58 11.12
N GLY A 33 3.94 -71.75 11.31
CA GLY A 33 3.38 -71.83 12.66
C GLY A 33 1.96 -71.32 12.87
N VAL A 34 1.00 -72.13 12.40
CA VAL A 34 -0.39 -72.27 12.87
C VAL A 34 -0.64 -71.85 14.33
N GLY A 35 -1.73 -71.10 14.55
CA GLY A 35 -2.31 -70.86 15.87
C GLY A 35 -3.64 -70.10 15.79
N THR A 36 -4.70 -70.82 15.42
CA THR A 36 -6.10 -70.41 15.56
C THR A 36 -6.44 -70.20 17.03
N ASP A 37 -7.07 -69.08 17.39
CA ASP A 37 -8.18 -69.15 18.35
C ASP A 37 -9.16 -68.00 18.17
N ASP A 38 -10.42 -68.38 18.27
CA ASP A 38 -11.66 -67.65 18.04
C ASP A 38 -12.27 -67.34 19.41
N SER A 39 -12.67 -66.10 19.67
CA SER A 39 -13.68 -65.77 20.68
C SER A 39 -14.15 -64.32 20.55
N THR A 40 -15.35 -64.19 20.03
CA THR A 40 -16.31 -63.08 20.20
C THR A 40 -16.70 -62.87 21.67
N ASP A 41 -16.79 -61.64 22.17
CA ASP A 41 -17.96 -61.20 22.97
C ASP A 41 -18.12 -59.66 23.07
N SER A 42 -19.36 -59.28 22.78
CA SER A 42 -20.21 -58.11 22.99
C SER A 42 -19.81 -56.99 23.96
N GLY A 43 -19.83 -55.76 23.44
CA GLY A 43 -20.80 -54.69 23.77
C GLY A 43 -20.95 -54.18 25.21
N THR A 44 -20.63 -52.90 25.40
CA THR A 44 -21.42 -51.97 26.24
C THR A 44 -21.27 -50.55 25.69
N ASP A 45 -22.44 -49.97 25.42
CA ASP A 45 -22.74 -48.55 25.14
C ASP A 45 -22.41 -47.63 26.34
N ASP A 46 -22.57 -46.32 26.08
CA ASP A 46 -22.58 -45.15 26.97
C ASP A 46 -21.21 -44.46 27.09
N THR A 47 -20.99 -43.20 26.67
CA THR A 47 -21.89 -42.08 26.41
C THR A 47 -21.24 -41.12 25.42
N ASP A 48 -21.93 -40.86 24.31
CA ASP A 48 -21.73 -39.73 23.41
C ASP A 48 -22.00 -38.43 24.19
N SER A 49 -20.92 -37.77 24.61
CA SER A 49 -20.95 -36.39 25.07
C SER A 49 -20.54 -35.54 23.88
N GLY A 50 -21.49 -35.29 22.99
CA GLY A 50 -21.39 -34.25 21.97
C GLY A 50 -21.22 -32.89 22.67
N THR A 51 -19.98 -32.50 22.88
CA THR A 51 -19.59 -31.10 22.74
C THR A 51 -19.85 -30.77 21.26
N ASP A 52 -20.83 -29.91 21.00
CA ASP A 52 -20.88 -29.14 19.76
C ASP A 52 -19.55 -28.39 19.71
N ASP A 53 -18.58 -28.98 19.01
CA ASP A 53 -17.37 -28.32 18.57
C ASP A 53 -17.80 -27.54 17.34
N THR A 54 -18.35 -26.35 17.55
CA THR A 54 -18.47 -25.34 16.50
C THR A 54 -17.07 -24.82 16.21
N SER A 55 -16.20 -25.70 15.72
CA SER A 55 -14.92 -25.31 15.18
C SER A 55 -15.22 -24.48 13.94
N ASN A 56 -14.77 -23.22 13.92
CA ASN A 56 -14.80 -22.43 12.69
C ASN A 56 -14.12 -23.25 11.58
N GLU A 57 -14.70 -23.28 10.37
CA GLU A 57 -14.10 -23.98 9.25
C GLU A 57 -12.96 -23.13 8.65
N GLU A 58 -11.97 -23.79 8.05
CA GLU A 58 -10.93 -23.10 7.29
C GLU A 58 -11.54 -22.43 6.05
N GLY A 59 -11.27 -21.13 5.87
CA GLY A 59 -11.67 -20.40 4.69
C GLY A 59 -11.00 -20.94 3.42
N SER A 60 -11.68 -20.80 2.27
CA SER A 60 -11.10 -21.22 1.00
C SER A 60 -9.87 -20.39 0.66
N ILE A 61 -8.81 -21.03 0.15
CA ILE A 61 -7.63 -20.32 -0.36
C ILE A 61 -7.89 -19.91 -1.82
N TYR A 62 -7.72 -18.63 -2.10
CA TYR A 62 -7.78 -18.02 -3.42
C TYR A 62 -6.39 -17.65 -3.92
N GLY A 63 -6.23 -17.60 -5.25
CA GLY A 63 -4.96 -17.32 -5.91
C GLY A 63 -4.16 -18.58 -6.27
N PRO A 64 -2.87 -18.44 -6.62
CA PRO A 64 -2.13 -17.18 -6.66
C PRO A 64 -2.63 -16.22 -7.76
N PHE A 65 -2.87 -14.96 -7.39
CA PHE A 65 -3.22 -13.89 -8.34
C PHE A 65 -2.00 -13.03 -8.64
N SER A 66 -1.58 -13.00 -9.92
CA SER A 66 -0.41 -12.23 -10.33
C SER A 66 -0.74 -10.74 -10.45
N THR A 67 0.07 -9.93 -9.76
CA THR A 67 0.10 -8.46 -9.79
C THR A 67 1.34 -7.92 -10.54
N GLY A 68 2.11 -8.82 -11.16
CA GLY A 68 3.34 -8.51 -11.89
C GLY A 68 4.61 -8.56 -11.03
N THR A 69 5.70 -9.04 -11.63
CA THR A 69 7.02 -9.19 -10.99
C THR A 69 8.06 -8.26 -11.60
N THR A 70 8.41 -8.49 -12.86
CA THR A 70 9.30 -7.64 -13.68
C THR A 70 8.53 -6.94 -14.80
N SER A 71 7.28 -7.32 -15.01
CA SER A 71 6.32 -6.62 -15.84
C SER A 71 5.75 -5.40 -15.13
N GLU A 72 5.06 -4.56 -15.90
CA GLU A 72 4.23 -3.49 -15.36
C GLU A 72 3.32 -4.03 -14.24
N PRO A 73 3.24 -3.36 -13.08
CA PRO A 73 2.27 -3.66 -12.05
C PRO A 73 0.84 -3.70 -12.60
N VAL A 74 0.08 -4.74 -12.24
CA VAL A 74 -1.34 -4.82 -12.55
C VAL A 74 -2.13 -5.01 -11.26
N ALA A 75 -3.28 -4.35 -11.16
CA ALA A 75 -4.20 -4.56 -10.07
C ALA A 75 -4.99 -5.86 -10.25
N VAL A 76 -5.28 -6.53 -9.14
CA VAL A 76 -6.24 -7.62 -9.03
C VAL A 76 -7.33 -7.16 -8.08
N TYR A 77 -8.58 -7.23 -8.52
CA TYR A 77 -9.76 -6.85 -7.72
C TYR A 77 -10.54 -8.10 -7.32
N PHE A 78 -10.99 -8.17 -6.08
CA PHE A 78 -11.69 -9.32 -5.53
C PHE A 78 -12.96 -8.87 -4.79
N ASP A 79 -14.05 -9.56 -5.07
CA ASP A 79 -15.35 -9.42 -4.41
C ASP A 79 -15.47 -10.54 -3.38
N LEU A 80 -15.55 -10.16 -2.11
CA LEU A 80 -15.59 -11.06 -0.95
C LEU A 80 -16.98 -11.67 -0.78
N ASP A 81 -18.05 -10.97 -1.18
CA ASP A 81 -19.42 -11.50 -1.15
C ASP A 81 -19.58 -12.68 -2.11
N THR A 82 -19.06 -12.54 -3.34
CA THR A 82 -19.12 -13.61 -4.34
C THR A 82 -17.92 -14.56 -4.29
N GLN A 83 -16.91 -14.23 -3.48
CA GLN A 83 -15.65 -14.96 -3.35
C GLN A 83 -14.97 -15.17 -4.70
N SER A 84 -14.90 -14.13 -5.51
CA SER A 84 -14.40 -14.23 -6.88
C SER A 84 -13.64 -12.99 -7.33
N GLN A 85 -12.69 -13.20 -8.25
CA GLN A 85 -11.96 -12.10 -8.89
C GLN A 85 -12.89 -11.33 -9.84
N VAL A 86 -12.89 -10.00 -9.72
CA VAL A 86 -13.54 -9.08 -10.65
C VAL A 86 -12.50 -8.62 -11.69
N THR A 87 -12.81 -8.76 -12.97
CA THR A 87 -11.91 -8.31 -14.05
C THR A 87 -12.25 -6.87 -14.42
N LEU A 88 -11.42 -5.93 -13.98
CA LEU A 88 -11.56 -4.49 -14.23
C LEU A 88 -10.22 -3.90 -14.66
N THR A 89 -10.24 -2.82 -15.43
CA THR A 89 -9.09 -1.90 -15.52
C THR A 89 -9.06 -0.95 -14.33
N ASP A 90 -7.92 -0.30 -14.09
CA ASP A 90 -7.78 0.71 -13.03
C ASP A 90 -8.82 1.84 -13.19
N GLU A 91 -9.12 2.23 -14.44
CA GLU A 91 -10.15 3.25 -14.73
C GLU A 91 -11.59 2.77 -14.46
N GLU A 92 -11.89 1.49 -14.73
CA GLU A 92 -13.20 0.93 -14.42
C GLU A 92 -13.38 0.80 -12.90
N ALA A 93 -12.36 0.32 -12.20
CA ALA A 93 -12.38 0.12 -10.76
C ALA A 93 -12.59 1.42 -9.95
N ALA A 94 -12.12 2.56 -10.45
CA ALA A 94 -12.25 3.88 -9.83
C ALA A 94 -13.70 4.39 -9.70
N SER A 95 -14.69 3.66 -10.23
CA SER A 95 -16.11 3.95 -10.04
C SER A 95 -16.96 2.71 -9.80
N ASP A 96 -16.33 1.54 -9.80
CA ASP A 96 -16.99 0.27 -9.59
C ASP A 96 -17.25 0.04 -8.10
N THR A 97 -18.42 -0.51 -7.78
CA THR A 97 -18.88 -0.73 -6.40
C THR A 97 -18.98 -2.21 -6.04
N GLN A 98 -18.53 -3.11 -6.93
CA GLN A 98 -18.67 -4.56 -6.77
C GLN A 98 -17.45 -5.20 -6.11
N TRP A 99 -16.24 -4.72 -6.37
CA TRP A 99 -15.05 -5.25 -5.71
C TRP A 99 -14.92 -4.71 -4.29
N ASP A 100 -14.28 -5.46 -3.40
CA ASP A 100 -14.09 -5.05 -2.01
C ASP A 100 -12.63 -4.78 -1.67
N ILE A 101 -11.74 -5.66 -2.15
CA ILE A 101 -10.32 -5.62 -1.88
C ILE A 101 -9.52 -5.77 -3.16
N GLY A 102 -8.44 -5.02 -3.26
CA GLY A 102 -7.52 -5.02 -4.39
C GLY A 102 -6.08 -5.25 -3.98
N PHE A 103 -5.31 -5.80 -4.91
CA PHE A 103 -3.89 -6.13 -4.74
C PHE A 103 -3.08 -5.60 -5.91
N LYS A 104 -1.96 -4.92 -5.65
CA LYS A 104 -1.02 -4.46 -6.68
C LYS A 104 0.39 -4.38 -6.09
N ARG A 105 1.32 -5.22 -6.58
CA ARG A 105 2.66 -5.36 -5.99
C ARG A 105 2.58 -5.69 -4.51
N THR A 106 3.13 -4.89 -3.63
CA THR A 106 3.04 -5.13 -2.18
C THR A 106 1.84 -4.43 -1.54
N SER A 107 1.10 -3.66 -2.32
CA SER A 107 -0.06 -2.90 -1.84
C SER A 107 -1.30 -3.77 -1.80
N VAL A 108 -2.05 -3.62 -0.71
CA VAL A 108 -3.42 -4.12 -0.55
C VAL A 108 -4.27 -2.90 -0.24
N PHE A 109 -5.38 -2.75 -0.94
CA PHE A 109 -6.22 -1.56 -0.90
C PHE A 109 -7.70 -1.93 -0.95
N LEU A 110 -8.56 -1.05 -0.47
CA LEU A 110 -9.98 -1.26 -0.21
C LEU A 110 -10.83 -0.42 -1.16
N ASN A 111 -12.04 -0.91 -1.48
CA ASN A 111 -12.97 -0.13 -2.29
C ASN A 111 -13.67 0.94 -1.45
N THR A 112 -13.37 2.21 -1.72
CA THR A 112 -13.97 3.36 -1.04
C THR A 112 -15.17 3.94 -1.77
N HIS A 113 -15.56 3.38 -2.92
CA HIS A 113 -16.62 3.90 -3.78
C HIS A 113 -18.01 3.32 -3.48
N GLN A 114 -18.12 2.34 -2.57
CA GLN A 114 -19.39 1.81 -2.09
C GLN A 114 -20.13 2.83 -1.20
N GLU A 115 -21.46 2.68 -1.02
CA GLU A 115 -22.24 3.58 -0.14
C GLU A 115 -21.70 3.60 1.29
N THR A 116 -21.25 2.44 1.77
CA THR A 116 -20.43 2.30 2.98
C THR A 116 -19.06 1.82 2.52
N PRO A 117 -18.01 2.66 2.61
CA PRO A 117 -16.67 2.26 2.20
C PRO A 117 -16.22 0.97 2.87
N VAL A 118 -15.54 0.12 2.11
CA VAL A 118 -14.92 -1.08 2.67
C VAL A 118 -13.86 -0.64 3.67
N SER A 119 -13.84 -1.32 4.81
CA SER A 119 -12.95 -0.97 5.92
C SER A 119 -12.33 -2.22 6.54
N LEU A 120 -11.18 -2.03 7.18
CA LEU A 120 -10.31 -3.07 7.68
C LEU A 120 -10.03 -2.84 9.17
N TYR A 121 -9.98 -3.94 9.91
CA TYR A 121 -9.46 -4.00 11.27
C TYR A 121 -8.45 -5.15 11.37
N PHE A 122 -7.34 -4.94 12.05
CA PHE A 122 -6.34 -5.98 12.30
C PHE A 122 -6.52 -6.56 13.71
N THR A 123 -6.66 -7.88 13.83
CA THR A 123 -6.94 -8.54 15.12
C THR A 123 -5.73 -8.62 16.04
N GLY A 124 -4.51 -8.43 15.52
CA GLY A 124 -3.29 -8.59 16.32
C GLY A 124 -2.97 -10.04 16.69
N ASN A 125 -3.52 -11.03 15.98
CA ASN A 125 -3.39 -12.45 16.33
C ASN A 125 -1.95 -12.97 16.42
N ASN A 126 -0.99 -12.31 15.75
CA ASN A 126 0.43 -12.69 15.68
C ASN A 126 1.33 -11.70 16.43
N ALA A 127 0.83 -11.09 17.51
CA ALA A 127 1.61 -10.14 18.29
C ALA A 127 2.94 -10.73 18.82
N ASP A 128 3.03 -12.06 18.97
CA ASP A 128 4.22 -12.80 19.36
C ASP A 128 5.30 -12.88 18.25
N PHE A 129 5.02 -12.41 17.04
CA PHE A 129 6.01 -12.22 15.98
C PHE A 129 6.87 -10.96 16.23
N PHE A 130 6.53 -10.16 17.23
CA PHE A 130 7.24 -8.95 17.61
C PHE A 130 7.73 -9.04 19.06
N ASP A 131 8.86 -8.41 19.35
CA ASP A 131 9.36 -8.28 20.72
C ASP A 131 8.63 -7.16 21.50
N ASP A 132 8.95 -7.03 22.79
CA ASP A 132 8.35 -6.01 23.67
C ASP A 132 8.62 -4.56 23.19
N GLU A 133 9.61 -4.37 22.31
CA GLU A 133 9.95 -3.10 21.70
C GLU A 133 9.29 -2.89 20.32
N GLY A 134 8.49 -3.86 19.84
CA GLY A 134 7.79 -3.83 18.56
C GLY A 134 8.66 -4.18 17.35
N ASN A 135 9.85 -4.75 17.56
CA ASN A 135 10.70 -5.20 16.45
C ASN A 135 10.30 -6.60 16.01
N ALA A 136 10.30 -6.83 14.69
CA ALA A 136 10.01 -8.13 14.11
C ALA A 136 11.04 -9.19 14.53
N ILE A 137 10.56 -10.31 15.05
CA ILE A 137 11.34 -11.51 15.36
C ILE A 137 11.42 -12.34 14.09
N ALA A 138 12.49 -12.17 13.31
CA ALA A 138 12.65 -12.79 11.98
C ALA A 138 12.38 -14.31 11.97
N ASP A 139 12.82 -15.03 12.99
CA ASP A 139 12.61 -16.48 13.08
C ASP A 139 11.12 -16.87 13.13
N SER A 140 10.24 -16.03 13.69
CA SER A 140 8.79 -16.28 13.70
C SER A 140 8.24 -16.26 12.27
N PHE A 141 8.55 -15.21 11.51
CA PHE A 141 8.10 -15.07 10.11
C PHE A 141 8.66 -16.15 9.18
N LEU A 142 9.93 -16.51 9.33
CA LEU A 142 10.60 -17.48 8.45
C LEU A 142 10.13 -18.93 8.68
N ASN A 143 9.64 -19.25 9.88
CA ASN A 143 9.18 -20.58 10.23
C ASN A 143 7.64 -20.71 10.18
N ALA A 144 6.91 -19.60 10.08
CA ALA A 144 5.46 -19.59 9.93
C ALA A 144 5.02 -20.20 8.60
N THR A 145 3.93 -20.95 8.64
CA THR A 145 3.35 -21.66 7.50
C THR A 145 1.83 -21.57 7.54
N VAL A 146 1.16 -21.79 6.41
CA VAL A 146 -0.31 -21.83 6.34
C VAL A 146 -0.90 -22.77 7.41
N ASP A 147 -0.26 -23.93 7.63
CA ASP A 147 -0.71 -24.94 8.59
C ASP A 147 -0.41 -24.53 10.04
N SER A 148 0.76 -23.94 10.33
CA SER A 148 1.10 -23.53 11.70
C SER A 148 0.25 -22.36 12.19
N GLU A 149 -0.16 -21.48 11.28
CA GLU A 149 -0.97 -20.29 11.59
C GLU A 149 -2.48 -20.52 11.32
N LEU A 150 -2.91 -21.78 11.14
CA LEU A 150 -4.32 -22.14 10.94
C LEU A 150 -5.14 -21.91 12.20
N ASP A 151 -4.66 -22.37 13.36
CA ASP A 151 -5.40 -22.29 14.61
C ASP A 151 -5.74 -20.83 14.99
N ASP A 152 -4.81 -19.89 14.78
CA ASP A 152 -5.04 -18.47 15.06
C ASP A 152 -6.10 -17.85 14.15
N TYR A 153 -6.19 -18.29 12.89
CA TYR A 153 -7.26 -17.87 11.99
C TYR A 153 -8.61 -18.47 12.36
N LEU A 154 -8.64 -19.72 12.80
CA LEU A 154 -9.86 -20.38 13.26
C LEU A 154 -10.35 -19.79 14.58
N ALA A 155 -9.45 -19.29 15.43
CA ALA A 155 -9.81 -18.64 16.69
C ALA A 155 -10.61 -17.34 16.48
N VAL A 156 -10.39 -16.63 15.36
CA VAL A 156 -11.13 -15.40 15.03
C VAL A 156 -12.57 -15.73 14.61
N SER A 157 -13.50 -15.09 15.30
CA SER A 157 -14.94 -15.34 15.27
C SER A 157 -15.76 -14.04 15.28
N ALA A 158 -17.09 -14.16 15.23
CA ALA A 158 -17.97 -12.99 15.31
C ALA A 158 -17.85 -12.19 16.62
N SER A 159 -17.35 -12.79 17.71
CA SER A 159 -17.13 -12.06 18.97
C SER A 159 -15.91 -11.13 18.94
N ASP A 160 -15.04 -11.29 17.94
CA ASP A 160 -13.83 -10.49 17.75
C ASP A 160 -14.06 -9.26 16.87
N ILE A 161 -15.28 -9.09 16.34
CA ILE A 161 -15.66 -7.91 15.55
C ILE A 161 -15.73 -6.70 16.50
N PRO A 162 -14.88 -5.68 16.31
CA PRO A 162 -14.87 -4.50 17.18
C PRO A 162 -16.03 -3.55 16.85
N ASP A 163 -16.13 -2.45 17.60
CA ASP A 163 -17.01 -1.35 17.25
C ASP A 163 -16.60 -0.74 15.88
N ASP A 164 -17.58 -0.27 15.11
CA ASP A 164 -17.38 0.32 13.77
C ASP A 164 -16.32 1.43 13.72
N THR A 165 -16.08 2.11 14.84
CA THR A 165 -15.08 3.19 14.94
C THR A 165 -13.63 2.71 14.98
N GLU A 166 -13.40 1.41 15.17
CA GLU A 166 -12.06 0.81 15.15
C GLU A 166 -11.65 0.33 13.76
N PHE A 167 -12.59 0.29 12.81
CA PHE A 167 -12.28 0.00 11.41
C PHE A 167 -11.68 1.23 10.73
N SER A 168 -10.64 1.00 9.94
CA SER A 168 -9.98 2.00 9.09
C SER A 168 -10.32 1.74 7.62
N THR A 169 -10.58 2.79 6.85
CA THR A 169 -10.75 2.68 5.40
C THR A 169 -9.57 3.34 4.71
N ASP A 170 -9.36 3.01 3.44
CA ASP A 170 -8.36 3.70 2.64
C ASP A 170 -8.74 5.16 2.50
N SER A 171 -7.73 6.01 2.47
CA SER A 171 -7.92 7.45 2.31
C SER A 171 -6.90 7.99 1.35
N ASP A 172 -7.09 9.24 0.98
CA ASP A 172 -6.20 9.97 0.11
C ASP A 172 -5.66 11.18 0.88
N SER A 173 -4.37 11.47 0.71
CA SER A 173 -3.75 12.67 1.26
C SER A 173 -3.08 13.50 0.18
N GLN A 174 -3.18 14.81 0.30
CA GLN A 174 -2.48 15.73 -0.58
C GLN A 174 -1.01 15.86 -0.14
N VAL A 175 -0.09 15.77 -1.10
CA VAL A 175 1.36 15.91 -0.84
C VAL A 175 1.69 17.30 -0.32
N ILE A 176 1.10 18.34 -0.93
CA ILE A 176 1.17 19.72 -0.45
C ILE A 176 0.20 19.90 0.72
N GLY A 177 -1.10 19.70 0.47
CA GLY A 177 -2.16 19.67 1.47
C GLY A 177 -2.04 20.81 2.48
N THR A 178 -2.13 20.48 3.77
CA THR A 178 -1.99 21.45 4.86
C THR A 178 -0.54 21.68 5.30
N THR A 179 0.46 21.13 4.60
CA THR A 179 1.85 21.09 5.08
C THR A 179 2.66 22.34 4.74
N PHE A 180 2.14 23.22 3.88
CA PHE A 180 2.78 24.49 3.53
C PHE A 180 2.52 25.63 4.53
N TYR A 181 1.67 25.41 5.53
CA TYR A 181 1.34 26.40 6.54
C TYR A 181 1.24 25.78 7.94
N ASN A 182 1.40 26.62 8.95
CA ASN A 182 1.16 26.30 10.33
C ASN A 182 -0.12 27.00 10.80
N TYR A 183 -0.91 26.31 11.62
CA TYR A 183 -2.08 26.90 12.27
C TYR A 183 -1.95 26.78 13.79
N ASP A 184 -1.87 27.93 14.46
CA ASP A 184 -1.90 27.99 15.92
C ASP A 184 -3.37 27.93 16.38
N THR A 185 -3.79 26.79 16.92
CA THR A 185 -5.16 26.58 17.41
C THR A 185 -5.54 27.44 18.62
N THR A 186 -4.56 28.05 19.31
CA THR A 186 -4.78 28.94 20.45
C THR A 186 -4.98 30.39 20.00
N THR A 187 -4.17 30.86 19.06
CA THR A 187 -4.23 32.25 18.57
C THR A 187 -5.01 32.41 17.27
N HIS A 188 -5.36 31.30 16.62
CA HIS A 188 -5.97 31.21 15.30
C HIS A 188 -5.17 31.92 14.20
N VAL A 189 -3.85 32.02 14.40
CA VAL A 189 -2.93 32.60 13.42
C VAL A 189 -2.47 31.52 12.46
N VAL A 190 -2.51 31.85 11.16
CA VAL A 190 -1.89 31.08 10.09
C VAL A 190 -0.56 31.74 9.72
N SER A 191 0.50 30.94 9.59
CA SER A 191 1.80 31.40 9.09
C SER A 191 2.37 30.40 8.09
N ALA A 192 3.28 30.82 7.23
CA ALA A 192 3.97 29.90 6.33
C ALA A 192 4.74 28.82 7.10
N ALA A 193 4.87 27.63 6.51
CA ALA A 193 5.80 26.60 6.94
C ALA A 193 7.09 26.74 6.10
N GLU A 194 7.90 27.74 6.42
CA GLU A 194 9.03 28.18 5.58
C GLU A 194 10.09 27.09 5.35
N ASP A 195 10.22 26.12 6.26
CA ASP A 195 11.18 25.02 6.17
C ASP A 195 10.68 23.84 5.29
N VAL A 196 9.42 23.87 4.84
CA VAL A 196 8.84 22.83 3.98
C VAL A 196 8.95 23.25 2.52
N TYR A 197 9.62 22.43 1.73
CA TYR A 197 9.83 22.66 0.31
C TYR A 197 9.12 21.60 -0.53
N TYR A 198 8.84 21.96 -1.77
CA TYR A 198 8.30 21.06 -2.76
C TYR A 198 9.15 21.16 -4.02
N ILE A 199 9.28 20.06 -4.74
CA ILE A 199 9.81 20.04 -6.09
C ILE A 199 8.67 19.59 -6.99
N VAL A 200 8.35 20.38 -8.00
CA VAL A 200 7.35 20.07 -9.02
C VAL A 200 8.04 19.70 -10.30
N SER A 201 7.67 18.56 -10.87
CA SER A 201 8.01 18.13 -12.23
C SER A 201 6.83 18.48 -13.12
N SER A 202 7.02 19.42 -14.04
CA SER A 202 6.00 19.93 -14.96
C SER A 202 6.68 20.45 -16.22
N ASP A 203 6.04 20.32 -17.39
CA ASP A 203 6.55 20.80 -18.67
C ASP A 203 8.03 20.40 -18.96
N ASP A 204 8.37 19.14 -18.67
CA ASP A 204 9.72 18.57 -18.76
C ASP A 204 10.80 19.29 -17.92
N ASN A 205 10.40 20.18 -17.00
CA ASN A 205 11.26 20.95 -16.11
C ASN A 205 11.01 20.62 -14.63
N TYR A 206 11.90 21.12 -13.78
CA TYR A 206 11.78 20.95 -12.33
C TYR A 206 11.81 22.29 -11.62
N THR A 207 10.90 22.50 -10.68
CA THR A 207 10.85 23.74 -9.90
C THR A 207 10.80 23.44 -8.42
N LYS A 208 11.78 23.92 -7.67
CA LYS A 208 11.75 23.89 -6.21
C LYS A 208 11.08 25.15 -5.68
N PHE A 209 10.08 25.01 -4.83
CA PHE A 209 9.42 26.15 -4.20
C PHE A 209 9.11 25.92 -2.73
N ASN A 210 8.94 27.01 -1.99
CA ASN A 210 8.34 27.00 -0.65
C ASN A 210 7.50 28.25 -0.44
N VAL A 211 6.56 28.17 0.50
CA VAL A 211 5.77 29.32 0.94
C VAL A 211 6.56 30.08 2.00
N THR A 212 6.72 31.39 1.80
CA THR A 212 7.51 32.26 2.68
C THR A 212 6.66 33.24 3.49
N ASP A 213 5.45 33.56 3.01
CA ASP A 213 4.53 34.40 3.77
C ASP A 213 3.08 34.10 3.40
N ILE A 214 2.19 34.23 4.37
CA ILE A 214 0.74 34.10 4.21
C ILE A 214 0.08 35.23 4.98
N VAL A 215 -0.61 36.10 4.24
CA VAL A 215 -1.46 37.15 4.81
C VAL A 215 -2.91 36.70 4.71
N THR A 216 -3.61 36.63 5.83
CA THR A 216 -5.02 36.23 5.85
C THR A 216 -5.96 37.42 5.62
N GLU A 217 -7.05 37.16 4.89
CA GLU A 217 -8.22 38.05 4.80
C GLU A 217 -9.44 37.35 5.38
N GLY A 218 -9.83 37.76 6.59
CA GLY A 218 -10.86 37.03 7.35
C GLY A 218 -10.36 35.63 7.71
N TYR A 219 -11.12 34.61 7.31
CA TYR A 219 -10.71 33.21 7.46
C TYR A 219 -9.91 32.68 6.26
N GLY A 220 -9.82 33.43 5.17
CA GLY A 220 -9.15 32.98 3.95
C GLY A 220 -7.72 33.47 3.80
N MET A 221 -7.06 32.94 2.79
CA MET A 221 -5.81 33.48 2.26
C MET A 221 -6.10 34.75 1.46
N GLY A 222 -5.49 35.87 1.85
CA GLY A 222 -5.59 37.16 1.15
C GLY A 222 -4.39 37.44 0.26
N GLU A 223 -3.18 37.06 0.71
CA GLU A 223 -1.96 37.09 -0.10
C GLU A 223 -1.04 35.95 0.31
N ILE A 224 -0.30 35.40 -0.65
CA ILE A 224 0.72 34.39 -0.44
C ILE A 224 1.99 34.75 -1.19
N SER A 225 3.13 34.54 -0.54
CA SER A 225 4.46 34.71 -1.13
C SER A 225 5.17 33.38 -1.24
N LEU A 226 5.69 33.08 -2.43
CA LEU A 226 6.44 31.88 -2.76
C LEU A 226 7.89 32.27 -3.06
N THR A 227 8.85 31.46 -2.65
CA THR A 227 10.16 31.43 -3.30
C THR A 227 10.14 30.33 -4.34
N VAL A 228 10.57 30.64 -5.57
CA VAL A 228 10.59 29.75 -6.72
C VAL A 228 12.00 29.67 -7.27
N MET A 229 12.53 28.45 -7.42
CA MET A 229 13.85 28.15 -7.97
C MET A 229 13.66 27.16 -9.12
N HIS A 230 13.63 27.68 -10.34
CA HIS A 230 13.36 26.90 -11.55
C HIS A 230 14.64 26.22 -12.09
N GLN A 231 14.52 25.02 -12.64
CA GLN A 231 15.57 24.28 -13.34
C GLN A 231 15.07 23.89 -14.73
N SER A 232 15.61 24.57 -15.75
CA SER A 232 15.32 24.27 -17.16
C SER A 232 16.19 23.11 -17.66
N VAL A 233 15.56 21.96 -17.93
CA VAL A 233 16.24 20.78 -18.48
C VAL A 233 16.66 21.05 -19.92
N LEU A 234 15.83 21.76 -20.69
CA LEU A 234 16.10 22.12 -22.07
C LEU A 234 17.38 22.99 -22.21
N ASP A 235 17.64 23.86 -21.24
CA ASP A 235 18.86 24.67 -21.18
C ASP A 235 20.07 23.92 -20.59
N GLY A 236 19.91 22.65 -20.22
CA GLY A 236 20.95 21.80 -19.66
C GLY A 236 21.30 22.14 -18.20
N GLN A 237 20.37 22.72 -17.44
CA GLN A 237 20.58 23.01 -16.03
C GLN A 237 20.48 21.71 -15.21
N THR A 238 21.41 21.56 -14.27
CA THR A 238 21.47 20.42 -13.34
C THR A 238 21.31 20.84 -11.88
N GLU A 239 21.17 22.14 -11.65
CA GLU A 239 20.97 22.76 -10.34
C GLU A 239 19.82 23.75 -10.47
N PHE A 240 19.06 23.94 -9.40
CA PHE A 240 18.01 24.95 -9.35
C PHE A 240 18.62 26.35 -9.46
N ALA A 241 17.96 27.23 -10.20
CA ALA A 241 18.38 28.62 -10.36
C ALA A 241 18.26 29.43 -9.06
N GLU A 242 18.73 30.68 -9.10
CA GLU A 242 18.56 31.61 -7.99
C GLU A 242 17.07 31.83 -7.67
N ALA A 243 16.79 31.90 -6.36
CA ALA A 243 15.45 32.12 -5.82
C ALA A 243 14.81 33.42 -6.34
N VAL A 244 13.59 33.30 -6.88
CA VAL A 244 12.72 34.41 -7.26
C VAL A 244 11.48 34.41 -6.37
N THR A 245 11.10 35.59 -5.87
CA THR A 245 9.85 35.73 -5.12
C THR A 245 8.69 35.94 -6.07
N VAL A 246 7.67 35.09 -5.94
CA VAL A 246 6.38 35.20 -6.65
C VAL A 246 5.30 35.44 -5.61
N THR A 247 4.42 36.42 -5.86
CA THR A 247 3.30 36.71 -4.96
C THR A 247 1.97 36.59 -5.67
N ALA A 248 0.97 36.06 -4.99
CA ALA A 248 -0.40 35.99 -5.47
C ALA A 248 -1.32 36.73 -4.50
N ASN A 249 -2.04 37.73 -5.03
CA ASN A 249 -3.04 38.47 -4.28
C ASN A 249 -4.43 37.89 -4.56
N LEU A 250 -5.09 37.46 -3.50
CA LEU A 250 -6.39 36.76 -3.53
C LEU A 250 -7.51 37.65 -2.97
N VAL A 251 -7.22 38.91 -2.63
CA VAL A 251 -8.19 39.82 -2.03
C VAL A 251 -9.34 40.07 -3.00
N GLY A 252 -10.54 39.63 -2.60
CA GLY A 252 -11.75 39.74 -3.42
C GLY A 252 -11.67 39.00 -4.76
N CYS A 253 -10.84 37.96 -4.85
CA CYS A 253 -10.71 37.17 -6.07
C CYS A 253 -12.04 36.46 -6.42
N THR A 254 -12.26 36.26 -7.71
CA THR A 254 -13.43 35.54 -8.24
C THR A 254 -13.05 34.28 -9.01
N GLU A 255 -11.76 34.11 -9.29
CA GLU A 255 -11.14 32.98 -9.97
C GLU A 255 -9.82 32.67 -9.24
N PRO A 256 -9.33 31.41 -9.28
CA PRO A 256 -8.04 31.06 -8.70
C PRO A 256 -6.90 31.95 -9.22
N ALA A 257 -5.84 32.08 -8.43
CA ALA A 257 -4.56 32.58 -8.93
C ALA A 257 -3.80 31.42 -9.57
N TYR A 258 -3.24 31.65 -10.75
CA TYR A 258 -2.46 30.67 -11.52
C TYR A 258 -1.00 31.12 -11.51
N ILE A 259 -0.06 30.22 -11.20
CA ILE A 259 1.38 30.51 -11.23
C ILE A 259 2.04 29.63 -12.28
N ASP A 260 2.81 30.27 -13.16
CA ASP A 260 3.69 29.64 -14.13
C ASP A 260 5.12 29.71 -13.57
N PHE A 261 5.75 28.54 -13.43
CA PHE A 261 7.07 28.36 -12.87
C PHE A 261 8.18 28.61 -13.88
N ASP A 262 7.96 28.40 -15.18
CA ASP A 262 8.93 28.75 -16.22
C ASP A 262 9.11 30.28 -16.30
N LEU A 263 7.99 31.01 -16.23
CA LEU A 263 7.96 32.47 -16.20
C LEU A 263 8.18 33.05 -14.80
N GLN A 264 8.08 32.22 -13.77
CA GLN A 264 8.18 32.58 -12.35
C GLN A 264 7.26 33.76 -11.99
N GLN A 265 5.99 33.69 -12.38
CA GLN A 265 5.01 34.76 -12.16
C GLN A 265 3.57 34.26 -12.14
N ALA A 266 2.65 35.11 -11.67
CA ALA A 266 1.22 34.86 -11.82
C ALA A 266 0.77 35.07 -13.28
N VAL A 267 -0.06 34.14 -13.77
CA VAL A 267 -0.62 34.09 -15.14
C VAL A 267 -2.14 33.90 -15.09
N THR A 268 -2.77 33.62 -16.24
CA THR A 268 -4.21 33.35 -16.34
C THR A 268 -4.50 31.87 -16.52
N ALA A 269 -5.77 31.47 -16.36
CA ALA A 269 -6.22 30.10 -16.53
C ALA A 269 -5.98 29.52 -17.95
N ASP A 270 -5.83 30.38 -18.96
CA ASP A 270 -5.60 30.01 -20.36
C ASP A 270 -4.09 29.87 -20.70
N ASP A 271 -3.21 30.22 -19.77
CA ASP A 271 -1.75 30.10 -19.92
C ASP A 271 -1.25 28.73 -19.42
N ALA A 272 0.04 28.43 -19.63
CA ALA A 272 0.68 27.21 -19.12
C ALA A 272 1.07 27.40 -17.65
N TRP A 273 0.11 27.20 -16.74
CA TRP A 273 0.33 27.31 -15.31
C TRP A 273 0.66 25.95 -14.70
N ASP A 274 1.41 25.94 -13.60
CA ASP A 274 1.86 24.72 -12.91
C ASP A 274 1.15 24.49 -11.59
N ILE A 275 0.78 25.57 -10.90
CA ILE A 275 -0.01 25.51 -9.67
C ILE A 275 -1.14 26.53 -9.69
N THR A 276 -2.20 26.20 -8.95
CA THR A 276 -3.30 27.12 -8.67
C THR A 276 -3.47 27.32 -7.18
N ILE A 277 -3.88 28.53 -6.82
CA ILE A 277 -4.27 28.88 -5.46
C ILE A 277 -5.73 29.30 -5.52
N PRO A 278 -6.67 28.48 -5.02
CA PRO A 278 -8.08 28.78 -5.11
C PRO A 278 -8.45 30.02 -4.29
N CYS A 279 -9.51 30.69 -4.70
CA CYS A 279 -10.12 31.73 -3.89
C CYS A 279 -10.63 31.17 -2.57
N SER A 280 -10.52 31.97 -1.51
CA SER A 280 -11.18 31.67 -0.25
C SER A 280 -12.69 31.50 -0.46
N ASP A 281 -13.22 30.37 -0.01
CA ASP A 281 -14.66 30.09 0.08
C ASP A 281 -15.26 30.57 1.41
N GLY A 282 -14.41 31.09 2.31
CA GLY A 282 -14.78 31.52 3.66
C GLY A 282 -14.85 30.39 4.70
N ALA A 283 -14.56 29.14 4.34
CA ALA A 283 -14.53 27.99 5.24
C ALA A 283 -13.22 27.87 6.03
N GLY A 284 -12.20 28.64 5.65
CA GLY A 284 -10.89 28.61 6.30
C GLY A 284 -9.95 27.54 5.75
N GLU A 285 -10.22 27.07 4.55
CA GLU A 285 -9.36 26.12 3.83
C GLU A 285 -8.29 26.85 3.02
N PHE A 286 -7.07 26.32 3.09
CA PHE A 286 -5.88 26.88 2.45
C PHE A 286 -5.33 25.76 1.55
N ALA A 287 -5.26 26.00 0.26
CA ALA A 287 -4.86 25.00 -0.71
C ALA A 287 -3.90 25.58 -1.75
N ILE A 288 -3.05 24.70 -2.28
CA ILE A 288 -2.25 24.91 -3.48
C ILE A 288 -2.41 23.62 -4.27
N ASN A 289 -3.00 23.69 -5.46
CA ASN A 289 -3.25 22.54 -6.32
C ASN A 289 -2.27 22.54 -7.48
N LEU A 290 -1.97 21.36 -8.02
CA LEU A 290 -1.07 21.18 -9.16
C LEU A 290 -1.85 21.19 -10.47
N ALA A 291 -1.15 21.44 -11.58
CA ALA A 291 -1.65 21.10 -12.90
C ALA A 291 -1.83 19.58 -13.02
N ASP A 292 -2.81 19.14 -13.82
CA ASP A 292 -3.20 17.72 -13.94
C ASP A 292 -2.05 16.82 -14.40
N ASP A 293 -1.09 17.37 -15.15
CA ASP A 293 0.09 16.69 -15.67
C ASP A 293 1.36 16.88 -14.82
N ALA A 294 1.28 17.68 -13.75
CA ALA A 294 2.40 17.92 -12.86
C ALA A 294 2.49 16.85 -11.76
N LEU A 295 3.73 16.53 -11.39
CA LEU A 295 4.05 15.67 -10.24
C LEU A 295 4.80 16.46 -9.18
N VAL A 296 4.67 16.05 -7.92
CA VAL A 296 5.27 16.74 -6.78
C VAL A 296 6.03 15.78 -5.87
N LEU A 297 7.08 16.30 -5.25
CA LEU A 297 7.83 15.69 -4.16
C LEU A 297 7.94 16.70 -3.02
N ARG A 298 7.54 16.32 -1.80
CA ARG A 298 7.80 17.13 -0.60
C ARG A 298 9.21 16.87 -0.07
N THR A 299 9.91 17.92 0.30
CA THR A 299 11.32 17.89 0.73
C THR A 299 11.63 19.07 1.67
N ASP A 300 12.91 19.34 1.88
CA ASP A 300 13.45 20.46 2.66
C ASP A 300 14.39 21.33 1.81
N ALA A 301 14.96 22.36 2.44
CA ALA A 301 15.84 23.32 1.79
C ALA A 301 17.12 22.68 1.22
N ASP A 302 17.65 21.64 1.85
CA ASP A 302 19.04 21.20 1.68
C ASP A 302 19.19 19.88 0.92
N THR A 303 18.16 19.04 0.90
CA THR A 303 18.23 17.67 0.35
C THR A 303 18.57 17.66 -1.14
N TYR A 304 17.99 18.59 -1.91
CA TYR A 304 18.18 18.68 -3.36
C TYR A 304 18.64 20.07 -3.78
N SER A 305 19.80 20.14 -4.41
CA SER A 305 20.31 21.32 -5.13
C SER A 305 19.84 21.39 -6.58
N GLY A 306 19.25 20.31 -7.09
CA GLY A 306 18.71 20.13 -8.43
C GLY A 306 18.17 18.70 -8.60
N VAL A 307 17.52 18.44 -9.72
CA VAL A 307 17.07 17.09 -10.11
C VAL A 307 17.94 16.57 -11.26
N ASP A 308 18.48 15.37 -11.09
CA ASP A 308 19.10 14.64 -12.20
C ASP A 308 18.00 13.94 -13.00
N GLU A 309 17.74 14.41 -14.23
CA GLU A 309 16.74 13.87 -15.14
C GLU A 309 16.86 12.35 -15.30
N ALA A 310 18.09 11.81 -15.37
CA ALA A 310 18.31 10.38 -15.53
C ALA A 310 17.93 9.56 -14.29
N ALA A 311 17.78 10.21 -13.13
CA ALA A 311 17.42 9.59 -11.86
C ALA A 311 16.05 10.04 -11.32
N ALA A 312 15.37 10.99 -11.97
CA ALA A 312 14.11 11.59 -11.50
C ALA A 312 13.02 10.54 -11.21
N ALA A 313 12.96 9.47 -12.01
CA ALA A 313 12.03 8.35 -11.81
C ALA A 313 12.19 7.63 -10.45
N TYR A 314 13.29 7.84 -9.73
CA TYR A 314 13.57 7.23 -8.43
C TYR A 314 13.43 8.21 -7.26
N TYR A 315 13.09 9.48 -7.52
CA TYR A 315 13.03 10.51 -6.48
C TYR A 315 11.72 10.48 -5.69
N GLY A 316 10.72 9.72 -6.15
CA GLY A 316 9.43 9.59 -5.47
C GLY A 316 8.46 10.73 -5.77
N PHE A 317 8.55 11.32 -6.96
CA PHE A 317 7.50 12.19 -7.46
C PHE A 317 6.16 11.43 -7.56
N SER A 318 5.09 12.07 -7.14
CA SER A 318 3.74 11.53 -7.23
C SER A 318 2.76 12.58 -7.74
N SER A 319 1.53 12.16 -8.08
CA SER A 319 0.40 13.08 -8.24
C SER A 319 0.19 13.93 -6.98
N GLU A 320 -0.60 14.99 -7.12
CA GLU A 320 -0.99 15.87 -6.01
C GLU A 320 -1.53 15.10 -4.81
N THR A 321 -2.31 14.07 -5.09
CA THR A 321 -2.94 13.20 -4.10
C THR A 321 -2.30 11.82 -4.17
N VAL A 322 -2.01 11.25 -3.00
CA VAL A 322 -1.47 9.90 -2.82
C VAL A 322 -2.40 9.09 -1.93
N SER A 323 -2.58 7.82 -2.27
CA SER A 323 -3.41 6.93 -1.48
C SER A 323 -2.67 6.42 -0.24
N GLU A 324 -3.36 6.49 0.89
CA GLU A 324 -2.98 5.93 2.18
C GLU A 324 -3.84 4.71 2.46
N TYR A 325 -3.24 3.53 2.30
CA TYR A 325 -3.97 2.27 2.47
C TYR A 325 -4.05 1.88 3.95
N ALA A 326 -5.25 1.54 4.42
CA ALA A 326 -5.53 1.19 5.81
C ALA A 326 -4.64 0.04 6.33
N ILE A 327 -4.27 -0.89 5.45
CA ILE A 327 -3.40 -2.02 5.81
C ILE A 327 -1.97 -1.58 6.22
N THR A 328 -1.52 -0.39 5.83
CA THR A 328 -0.11 0.04 6.04
C THR A 328 0.25 0.24 7.51
N GLU A 329 -0.74 0.53 8.37
CA GLU A 329 -0.54 0.62 9.82
C GLU A 329 -0.14 -0.73 10.43
N ASN A 330 -0.72 -1.82 9.92
CA ASN A 330 -0.46 -3.20 10.33
C ASN A 330 -0.18 -4.05 9.09
N ASN A 331 0.98 -3.77 8.49
CA ASN A 331 1.36 -4.30 7.18
C ASN A 331 1.33 -5.84 7.14
N TRP A 332 1.00 -6.42 5.99
CA TRP A 332 0.78 -7.86 5.86
C TRP A 332 2.05 -8.71 5.79
N TYR A 333 3.22 -8.07 5.65
CA TYR A 333 4.48 -8.76 5.42
C TYR A 333 5.64 -8.25 6.27
N TYR A 334 6.56 -9.17 6.53
CA TYR A 334 7.92 -8.88 6.95
C TYR A 334 8.86 -8.94 5.75
N TYR A 335 9.70 -7.92 5.59
CA TYR A 335 10.77 -7.92 4.59
C TYR A 335 12.10 -8.32 5.22
N ASP A 336 12.62 -9.47 4.81
CA ASP A 336 13.96 -9.87 5.21
C ASP A 336 15.00 -9.14 4.33
N SER A 337 15.68 -8.17 4.95
CA SER A 337 16.77 -7.42 4.30
C SER A 337 17.96 -8.29 3.85
N THR A 338 18.10 -9.52 4.34
CA THR A 338 19.19 -10.45 3.98
C THR A 338 18.88 -11.20 2.69
N THR A 339 17.67 -11.74 2.57
CA THR A 339 17.25 -12.53 1.40
C THR A 339 16.49 -11.70 0.36
N HIS A 340 16.08 -10.48 0.72
CA HIS A 340 15.18 -9.62 -0.06
C HIS A 340 13.82 -10.28 -0.36
N LEU A 341 13.40 -11.20 0.50
CA LEU A 341 12.10 -11.88 0.42
C LEU A 341 11.10 -11.25 1.39
N LEU A 342 9.85 -11.20 0.95
CA LEU A 342 8.69 -10.91 1.80
C LEU A 342 8.14 -12.22 2.38
N TYR A 343 7.80 -12.20 3.67
CA TYR A 343 7.15 -13.30 4.37
C TYR A 343 5.81 -12.78 4.88
N SER A 344 4.74 -13.56 4.69
CA SER A 344 3.45 -13.19 5.28
C SER A 344 3.58 -13.14 6.80
N GLN A 345 2.96 -12.13 7.41
CA GLN A 345 2.78 -12.08 8.86
C GLN A 345 1.68 -13.06 9.31
N PHE A 346 0.92 -13.65 8.37
CA PHE A 346 -0.28 -14.44 8.67
C PHE A 346 -1.26 -13.70 9.60
N GLY A 347 -1.31 -12.37 9.43
CA GLY A 347 -2.26 -11.53 10.12
C GLY A 347 -3.68 -11.79 9.65
N VAL A 348 -4.60 -11.89 10.61
CA VAL A 348 -6.03 -11.98 10.35
C VAL A 348 -6.61 -10.58 10.35
N TYR A 349 -7.12 -10.18 9.20
CA TYR A 349 -7.78 -8.91 8.96
C TYR A 349 -9.28 -9.15 8.90
N LEU A 350 -10.04 -8.35 9.64
CA LEU A 350 -11.49 -8.25 9.51
C LEU A 350 -11.79 -7.20 8.45
N ILE A 351 -12.40 -7.60 7.34
CA ILE A 351 -12.80 -6.73 6.24
C ILE A 351 -14.31 -6.56 6.31
N LYS A 352 -14.77 -5.35 6.59
CA LYS A 352 -16.20 -5.01 6.59
C LYS A 352 -16.57 -4.46 5.21
N ALA A 353 -17.41 -5.21 4.50
CA ALA A 353 -17.98 -4.85 3.21
C ALA A 353 -19.51 -4.86 3.33
N GLY A 354 -20.12 -3.68 3.25
CA GLY A 354 -21.54 -3.50 3.57
C GLY A 354 -21.89 -3.95 5.00
N ASP A 355 -22.82 -4.90 5.11
CA ASP A 355 -23.29 -5.46 6.39
C ASP A 355 -22.53 -6.74 6.79
N THR A 356 -21.61 -7.22 5.95
CA THR A 356 -20.87 -8.47 6.18
C THR A 356 -19.45 -8.15 6.64
N VAL A 357 -18.96 -8.89 7.63
CA VAL A 357 -17.54 -8.89 8.00
C VAL A 357 -16.93 -10.20 7.57
N PHE A 358 -15.84 -10.12 6.81
CA PHE A 358 -15.03 -11.26 6.39
C PHE A 358 -13.77 -11.31 7.22
N LYS A 359 -13.34 -12.48 7.65
CA LYS A 359 -11.93 -12.65 8.04
C LYS A 359 -11.11 -12.98 6.80
N MET A 360 -9.92 -12.42 6.73
CA MET A 360 -8.98 -12.64 5.63
C MET A 360 -7.57 -12.79 6.19
N GLN A 361 -6.81 -13.73 5.64
CA GLN A 361 -5.38 -13.87 5.95
C GLN A 361 -4.61 -14.11 4.67
N ILE A 362 -3.59 -13.28 4.43
CA ILE A 362 -2.69 -13.46 3.29
C ILE A 362 -1.75 -14.63 3.59
N THR A 363 -1.70 -15.60 2.69
CA THR A 363 -0.97 -16.87 2.89
C THR A 363 0.32 -16.94 2.07
N SER A 364 0.41 -16.21 0.95
CA SER A 364 1.61 -16.15 0.12
C SER A 364 1.66 -14.89 -0.74
N TYR A 365 2.88 -14.51 -1.13
CA TYR A 365 3.18 -13.52 -2.17
C TYR A 365 3.93 -14.10 -3.37
N TYR A 366 4.12 -15.43 -3.37
CA TYR A 366 4.79 -16.16 -4.42
C TYR A 366 3.90 -17.23 -5.00
N ASP A 367 4.05 -17.47 -6.30
CA ASP A 367 3.47 -18.64 -6.96
C ASP A 367 4.26 -19.93 -6.67
N GLU A 368 3.81 -21.05 -7.24
CA GLU A 368 4.45 -22.36 -7.07
C GLU A 368 5.90 -22.41 -7.58
N GLU A 369 6.28 -21.51 -8.49
CA GLU A 369 7.65 -21.41 -9.03
C GLU A 369 8.55 -20.49 -8.18
N GLY A 370 7.99 -19.83 -7.16
CA GLY A 370 8.69 -18.85 -6.33
C GLY A 370 8.76 -17.45 -6.96
N THR A 371 7.93 -17.16 -7.95
CA THR A 371 7.85 -15.83 -8.57
C THR A 371 7.06 -14.90 -7.67
N SER A 372 7.68 -13.77 -7.27
CA SER A 372 7.05 -12.74 -6.45
C SER A 372 5.94 -11.99 -7.20
N GLY A 373 5.10 -11.26 -6.47
CA GLY A 373 4.00 -10.51 -7.07
C GLY A 373 2.77 -11.37 -7.31
N SER A 374 2.60 -12.45 -6.53
CA SER A 374 1.55 -13.43 -6.73
C SER A 374 0.84 -13.70 -5.39
N TYR A 375 -0.31 -13.05 -5.16
CA TYR A 375 -1.03 -13.14 -3.89
C TYR A 375 -1.85 -14.41 -3.78
N SER A 376 -1.69 -15.11 -2.66
CA SER A 376 -2.67 -16.08 -2.18
C SER A 376 -3.17 -15.66 -0.82
N PHE A 377 -4.46 -15.88 -0.55
CA PHE A 377 -5.07 -15.57 0.73
C PHE A 377 -6.24 -16.52 0.98
N ARG A 378 -6.61 -16.71 2.25
CA ARG A 378 -7.88 -17.34 2.63
C ARG A 378 -8.86 -16.31 3.16
N SER A 379 -10.14 -16.56 2.94
CA SER A 379 -11.20 -15.73 3.50
C SER A 379 -12.50 -16.52 3.67
N ASP A 380 -13.28 -16.14 4.68
CA ASP A 380 -14.67 -16.54 4.88
C ASP A 380 -15.43 -15.47 5.67
N ALA A 381 -16.75 -15.46 5.51
CA ALA A 381 -17.64 -14.53 6.20
C ALA A 381 -17.83 -14.94 7.66
N LEU A 382 -17.72 -13.97 8.57
CA LEU A 382 -18.12 -14.13 9.96
C LEU A 382 -19.63 -13.92 10.06
N SER A 383 -20.38 -15.02 10.17
CA SER A 383 -21.80 -14.97 10.51
C SER A 383 -21.98 -14.69 12.00
N ALA A 384 -22.86 -13.74 12.35
CA ALA A 384 -23.32 -13.58 13.73
C ALA A 384 -24.01 -14.88 14.20
N GLU A 385 -23.62 -15.39 15.37
CA GLU A 385 -24.25 -16.57 16.00
C GLU A 385 -25.73 -16.36 16.37
#